data_AF-A0A2R8BRZ8-F1
#
_entry.id   AF-A0A2R8BRZ8-F1
#
_cell.length_a   1.000
_cell.length_b   1.000
_cell.length_c   1.000
_cell.angle_alpha   90.00
_cell.angle_beta   90.00
_cell.angle_gamma   90.00
#
_symmetry.space_group_name_H-M   'P 1'
#
loop_
_entity.id
_entity.type
_entity.pdbx_description
1 polymer ?
#
loop_
_entity_poly.entity_id
_entity_poly.type
_entity_poly.pdbx_seq_one_letter_code
_entity_poly.pdbx_strand_id
1 'polypeptide(L)'
;MSEFQHKTTSTLAIADGDQTGFYDIPAMVAQCLGRAGLSIYRLDLGVRGDSIAYETDQGAVTLTQRMREDGVRQIAVACTSAATSGREVGQKLCFQITRALVARIGVASVFWQPTGARVLPEDFTWDAMASRPRKATDPGFRAHSRPAISAVA
;
A
#
# COMPACT_ATOMS: atom_id res chain seq x y z
N MET A 1 18.07 1.59 23.18
CA MET A 1 16.65 1.24 23.37
C MET A 1 16.00 1.33 22.00
N SER A 2 15.75 0.19 21.35
CA SER A 2 15.26 0.18 19.97
C SER A 2 13.76 0.50 19.96
N GLU A 3 13.39 1.67 19.48
CA GLU A 3 12.00 2.08 19.37
C GLU A 3 11.30 1.22 18.31
N PHE A 4 10.31 0.43 18.72
CA PHE A 4 9.56 -0.42 17.80
C PHE A 4 8.62 0.44 16.96
N GLN A 5 8.99 0.68 15.71
CA GLN A 5 8.11 1.33 14.73
C GLN A 5 7.19 0.29 14.07
N HIS A 6 5.92 0.66 13.89
CA HIS A 6 4.94 -0.19 13.21
C HIS A 6 4.73 0.28 11.78
N LYS A 7 5.13 -0.55 10.82
CA LYS A 7 4.93 -0.30 9.40
C LYS A 7 3.71 -1.05 8.87
N THR A 8 2.77 -0.32 8.27
CA THR A 8 1.66 -0.85 7.49
C THR A 8 1.84 -0.48 6.03
N THR A 9 1.62 -1.42 5.12
CA THR A 9 1.74 -1.15 3.68
C THR A 9 0.50 -1.62 2.95
N SER A 10 0.08 -0.84 1.95
CA SER A 10 -0.84 -1.26 0.89
C SER A 10 -0.16 -1.11 -0.47
N THR A 11 -0.62 -1.85 -1.46
CA THR A 11 -0.16 -1.70 -2.85
C THR A 11 -1.35 -1.69 -3.77
N LEU A 12 -1.52 -0.58 -4.50
CA LEU A 12 -2.55 -0.41 -5.50
C LEU A 12 -2.00 -0.83 -6.85
N ALA A 13 -2.67 -1.75 -7.52
CA ALA A 13 -2.45 -2.02 -8.93
C ALA A 13 -3.37 -1.10 -9.73
N ILE A 14 -2.78 -0.25 -10.57
CA ILE A 14 -3.54 0.72 -11.36
C ILE A 14 -4.17 0.00 -12.54
N ALA A 15 -5.44 0.34 -12.84
CA ALA A 15 -6.15 -0.16 -14.01
C ALA A 15 -5.50 0.31 -15.31
N ASP A 16 -5.59 -0.51 -16.34
CA ASP A 16 -5.13 -0.15 -17.67
C ASP A 16 -5.92 1.06 -18.21
N GLY A 17 -5.22 1.96 -18.88
CA GLY A 17 -5.80 3.22 -19.41
C GLY A 17 -5.98 4.36 -18.39
N ASP A 18 -5.68 4.17 -17.09
CA ASP A 18 -5.73 5.28 -16.13
C ASP A 18 -4.62 6.30 -16.37
N GLN A 19 -5.03 7.54 -16.67
CA GLN A 19 -4.14 8.64 -17.02
C GLN A 19 -3.63 9.43 -15.80
N THR A 20 -4.04 9.07 -14.58
CA THR A 20 -3.64 9.83 -13.38
C THR A 20 -2.14 9.72 -13.19
N GLY A 21 -1.47 10.87 -13.15
CA GLY A 21 -0.04 10.95 -12.96
C GLY A 21 0.33 10.76 -11.50
N PHE A 22 1.55 10.29 -11.23
CA PHE A 22 2.06 10.23 -9.86
C PHE A 22 2.10 11.62 -9.20
N TYR A 23 2.24 12.68 -10.00
CA TYR A 23 2.28 14.07 -9.54
C TYR A 23 0.93 14.61 -9.03
N ASP A 24 -0.18 13.92 -9.30
CA ASP A 24 -1.50 14.31 -8.79
C ASP A 24 -1.70 13.85 -7.34
N ILE A 25 -0.93 12.85 -6.93
CA ILE A 25 -1.08 12.14 -5.66
C ILE A 25 -0.68 12.97 -4.42
N PRO A 26 0.39 13.80 -4.44
CA PRO A 26 0.82 14.53 -3.26
C PRO A 26 -0.28 15.37 -2.62
N ALA A 27 -1.07 16.09 -3.41
CA ALA A 27 -2.16 16.92 -2.91
C ALA A 27 -3.26 16.08 -2.23
N MET A 28 -3.57 14.91 -2.79
CA MET A 28 -4.57 14.00 -2.24
C MET A 28 -4.12 13.45 -0.88
N VAL A 29 -2.85 13.04 -0.76
CA VAL A 29 -2.29 12.53 0.49
C VAL A 29 -2.22 13.64 1.53
N ALA A 30 -1.71 14.81 1.18
CA ALA A 30 -1.65 15.96 2.09
C ALA A 30 -3.05 16.32 2.63
N GLN A 31 -4.09 16.28 1.79
CA GLN A 31 -5.47 16.49 2.23
C GLN A 31 -5.93 15.41 3.23
N CYS A 32 -5.56 14.14 3.01
CA CYS A 32 -5.89 13.07 3.95
C CYS A 32 -5.18 13.25 5.30
N LEU A 33 -3.90 13.60 5.28
CA LEU A 33 -3.12 13.89 6.48
C LEU A 33 -3.72 15.06 7.27
N GLY A 34 -4.07 16.16 6.58
CA GLY A 34 -4.70 17.32 7.21
C GLY A 34 -6.08 17.00 7.81
N ARG A 35 -6.89 16.18 7.14
CA ARG A 35 -8.18 15.70 7.68
C ARG A 35 -8.03 14.78 8.89
N ALA A 36 -6.93 14.03 8.96
CA ALA A 36 -6.58 13.23 10.12
C ALA A 36 -5.99 14.06 11.29
N GLY A 37 -5.86 15.38 11.12
CA GLY A 37 -5.30 16.28 12.14
C GLY A 37 -3.78 16.20 12.27
N LEU A 38 -3.09 15.61 11.28
CA LEU A 38 -1.64 15.42 11.32
C LEU A 38 -0.91 16.68 10.86
N SER A 39 0.14 17.04 11.58
CA SER A 39 1.04 18.13 11.19
C SER A 39 2.12 17.59 10.27
N ILE A 40 2.27 18.17 9.08
CA ILE A 40 3.34 17.78 8.15
C ILE A 40 4.54 18.68 8.39
N TYR A 41 5.67 18.08 8.74
CA TYR A 41 6.93 18.81 8.99
C TYR A 41 7.88 18.77 7.80
N ARG A 42 7.79 17.71 7.00
CA ARG A 42 8.63 17.53 5.81
C ARG A 42 7.86 16.83 4.72
N LEU A 43 8.07 17.31 3.50
CA LEU A 43 7.68 16.65 2.26
C LEU A 43 8.96 16.45 1.43
N ASP A 44 9.22 15.22 1.04
CA ASP A 44 10.33 14.85 0.17
C ASP A 44 9.79 14.22 -1.12
N LEU A 45 10.39 14.59 -2.25
CA LEU A 45 10.06 14.08 -3.57
C LEU A 45 11.29 13.40 -4.14
N GLY A 46 11.17 12.11 -4.45
CA GLY A 46 12.25 11.36 -5.05
C GLY A 46 12.73 12.00 -6.34
N VAL A 47 14.04 11.95 -6.58
CA VAL A 47 14.71 12.60 -7.73
C VAL A 47 14.11 12.17 -9.08
N ARG A 48 13.62 10.93 -9.18
CA ARG A 48 12.98 10.39 -10.38
C ARG A 48 11.48 10.65 -10.48
N GLY A 49 10.89 11.33 -9.49
CA GLY A 49 9.45 11.53 -9.40
C GLY A 49 8.68 10.23 -9.21
N ASP A 50 9.30 9.19 -8.65
CA ASP A 50 8.71 7.87 -8.40
C ASP A 50 8.42 7.61 -6.92
N SER A 51 8.76 8.55 -6.05
CA SER A 51 8.53 8.43 -4.61
C SER A 51 8.18 9.77 -3.98
N ILE A 52 7.33 9.71 -2.96
CA ILE A 52 6.93 10.85 -2.13
C ILE A 52 7.04 10.41 -0.68
N ALA A 53 7.60 11.23 0.20
CA ALA A 53 7.63 10.97 1.64
C ALA A 53 7.11 12.16 2.43
N TYR A 54 6.24 11.88 3.41
CA TYR A 54 5.75 12.82 4.40
C TYR A 54 6.27 12.41 5.77
N GLU A 55 6.83 13.37 6.50
CA GLU A 55 7.09 13.22 7.93
C GLU A 55 6.04 14.04 8.70
N THR A 56 5.46 13.41 9.70
CA THR A 56 4.37 13.94 10.53
C THR A 56 4.65 13.74 12.01
N ASP A 57 3.85 14.36 12.85
CA ASP A 57 3.87 14.20 14.31
C ASP A 57 3.55 12.77 14.78
N GLN A 58 2.90 11.96 13.94
CA GLN A 58 2.54 10.57 14.25
C GLN A 58 3.40 9.53 13.50
N GLY A 59 4.43 9.98 12.79
CA GLY A 59 5.34 9.11 12.02
C GLY A 59 5.47 9.52 10.56
N ALA A 60 5.74 8.55 9.68
CA ALA A 60 6.05 8.80 8.27
C ALA A 60 5.08 8.10 7.32
N VAL A 61 4.79 8.74 6.18
CA VAL A 61 4.06 8.15 5.06
C VAL A 61 4.96 8.17 3.84
N THR A 62 5.10 7.04 3.15
CA THR A 62 5.88 6.95 1.92
C THR A 62 5.02 6.37 0.82
N LEU A 63 5.05 6.99 -0.35
CA LEU A 63 4.46 6.49 -1.58
C LEU A 63 5.58 6.15 -2.55
N THR A 64 5.45 5.03 -3.25
CA THR A 64 6.41 4.62 -4.28
C THR A 64 5.67 4.07 -5.47
N GLN A 65 5.88 4.68 -6.63
CA GLN A 65 5.44 4.16 -7.91
C GLN A 65 6.48 3.18 -8.46
N ARG A 66 6.00 2.06 -9.00
CA ARG A 66 6.82 1.10 -9.74
C ARG A 66 6.07 0.63 -10.98
N MET A 67 6.80 0.44 -12.07
CA MET A 67 6.31 -0.31 -13.22
C MET A 67 6.76 -1.76 -13.07
N ARG A 68 5.85 -2.72 -13.20
CA ARG A 68 6.21 -4.14 -13.26
C ARG A 68 6.63 -4.55 -14.66
N GLU A 69 7.29 -5.69 -14.77
CA GLU A 69 7.69 -6.29 -16.05
C GLU A 69 6.49 -6.60 -16.96
N ASP A 70 5.32 -6.86 -16.37
CA ASP A 70 4.05 -7.08 -17.06
C ASP A 70 3.39 -5.77 -17.54
N GLY A 71 4.04 -4.61 -17.35
CA GLY A 71 3.52 -3.29 -17.72
C GLY A 71 2.51 -2.71 -16.72
N VAL A 72 2.20 -3.43 -15.63
CA VAL A 72 1.25 -2.92 -14.62
C VAL A 72 1.91 -1.88 -13.74
N ARG A 73 1.33 -0.68 -13.73
CA ARG A 73 1.72 0.40 -12.80
C ARG A 73 1.22 0.06 -11.39
N GLN A 74 2.10 0.18 -10.41
CA GLN A 74 1.80 -0.04 -9.00
C GLN A 74 2.19 1.15 -8.15
N ILE A 75 1.37 1.43 -7.14
CA ILE A 75 1.65 2.45 -6.13
C ILE A 75 1.63 1.78 -4.78
N ALA A 76 2.78 1.73 -4.12
CA ALA A 76 2.88 1.26 -2.75
C ALA A 76 2.69 2.45 -1.80
N VAL A 77 1.80 2.31 -0.82
CA VAL A 77 1.62 3.28 0.28
C VAL A 77 2.10 2.60 1.56
N ALA A 78 3.12 3.16 2.19
CA ALA A 78 3.61 2.72 3.48
C ALA A 78 3.35 3.79 4.53
N CYS A 79 2.80 3.40 5.68
CA CYS A 79 2.67 4.26 6.84
C CYS A 79 3.42 3.62 8.00
N THR A 80 4.39 4.36 8.53
CA THR A 80 5.18 3.97 9.70
C THR A 80 4.73 4.85 10.85
N SER A 81 4.04 4.29 11.83
CA SER A 81 3.64 5.05 13.02
C SER A 81 4.78 5.12 14.03
N ALA A 82 4.90 6.24 14.74
CA ALA A 82 5.76 6.33 15.92
C ALA A 82 5.31 5.30 16.98
N ALA A 83 6.24 4.87 17.84
CA ALA A 83 5.96 3.85 18.85
C ALA A 83 4.85 4.29 19.83
N THR A 84 4.76 5.60 20.10
CA THR A 84 3.77 6.23 20.98
C THR A 84 2.36 6.26 20.37
N SER A 85 2.24 6.29 19.05
CA SER A 85 0.96 6.40 18.33
C SER A 85 0.18 5.08 18.26
N GLY A 86 0.84 3.95 18.52
CA GLY A 86 0.24 2.62 18.43
C GLY A 86 -0.01 2.12 17.01
N ARG A 87 0.02 0.79 16.84
CA ARG A 87 -0.12 0.11 15.53
C ARG A 87 -1.41 0.45 14.78
N GLU A 88 -2.51 0.62 15.51
CA GLU A 88 -3.84 0.85 14.92
C GLU A 88 -3.91 2.18 14.18
N VAL A 89 -3.22 3.22 14.67
CA VAL A 89 -3.17 4.54 14.01
C VAL A 89 -2.49 4.42 12.64
N GLY A 90 -1.35 3.74 12.56
CA GLY A 90 -0.67 3.51 11.28
C GLY A 90 -1.51 2.72 10.28
N GLN A 91 -2.30 1.76 10.76
CA GLN A 91 -3.22 0.98 9.92
C GLN A 91 -4.40 1.82 9.42
N LYS A 92 -5.06 2.58 10.30
CA LYS A 92 -6.17 3.48 9.93
C LYS A 92 -5.72 4.54 8.95
N LEU A 93 -4.55 5.14 9.18
CA LEU A 93 -3.98 6.13 8.29
C LEU A 93 -3.69 5.56 6.90
N CYS A 94 -3.01 4.40 6.86
CA CYS A 94 -2.72 3.71 5.59
C CYS A 94 -4.01 3.34 4.85
N PHE A 95 -5.03 2.87 5.57
CA PHE A 95 -6.35 2.58 5.01
C PHE A 95 -7.01 3.83 4.41
N GLN A 96 -7.06 4.93 5.16
CA GLN A 96 -7.68 6.18 4.71
C GLN A 96 -7.01 6.75 3.45
N ILE A 97 -5.68 6.77 3.42
CA ILE A 97 -4.92 7.22 2.25
C ILE A 97 -5.20 6.31 1.06
N THR A 98 -5.13 4.99 1.25
CA THR A 98 -5.40 4.02 0.18
C THR A 98 -6.82 4.18 -0.35
N ARG A 99 -7.82 4.34 0.53
CA ARG A 99 -9.22 4.56 0.15
C ARG A 99 -9.40 5.85 -0.65
N ALA A 100 -8.71 6.92 -0.26
CA ALA A 100 -8.76 8.19 -0.97
C ALA A 100 -8.14 8.12 -2.37
N LEU A 101 -7.09 7.31 -2.55
CA LEU A 101 -6.49 7.04 -3.86
C LEU A 101 -7.41 6.19 -4.72
N VAL A 102 -7.97 5.11 -4.17
CA VAL A 102 -8.97 4.27 -4.84
C VAL A 102 -10.16 5.09 -5.35
N ALA A 103 -10.61 6.08 -4.59
CA ALA A 103 -11.74 6.92 -4.97
C ALA A 103 -11.44 7.90 -6.12
N ARG A 104 -10.17 8.11 -6.49
CA ARG A 104 -9.74 9.13 -7.46
C ARG A 104 -8.97 8.59 -8.65
N ILE A 105 -8.42 7.39 -8.52
CA ILE A 105 -7.55 6.76 -9.52
C ILE A 105 -8.22 5.46 -9.95
N GLY A 106 -8.14 5.14 -11.24
CA GLY A 106 -8.50 3.82 -11.75
C GLY A 106 -7.61 2.76 -11.12
N VAL A 107 -8.13 2.00 -10.15
CA VAL A 107 -7.41 0.92 -9.46
C VAL A 107 -8.07 -0.40 -9.84
N ALA A 108 -7.26 -1.38 -10.26
CA ALA A 108 -7.74 -2.73 -10.58
C ALA A 108 -7.79 -3.63 -9.34
N SER A 109 -6.86 -3.47 -8.41
CA SER A 109 -6.87 -4.20 -7.14
C SER A 109 -6.01 -3.55 -6.07
N VAL A 110 -6.30 -3.86 -4.80
CA VAL A 110 -5.53 -3.43 -3.64
C VAL A 110 -4.98 -4.65 -2.92
N PHE A 111 -3.66 -4.70 -2.71
CA PHE A 111 -3.01 -5.64 -1.82
C PHE A 111 -2.79 -5.00 -0.44
N TRP A 112 -3.36 -5.58 0.60
CA TRP A 112 -3.28 -5.09 1.98
C TRP A 112 -2.32 -5.97 2.80
N GLN A 113 -1.15 -5.44 3.14
CA GLN A 113 -0.10 -6.22 3.80
C GLN A 113 -0.50 -6.76 5.19
N PRO A 114 -1.24 -6.05 6.06
CA PRO A 114 -1.59 -6.56 7.38
C PRO A 114 -2.30 -7.91 7.37
N THR A 115 -3.17 -8.16 6.37
CA THR A 115 -3.88 -9.43 6.20
C THR A 115 -3.28 -10.31 5.10
N GLY A 116 -2.45 -9.75 4.22
CA GLY A 116 -1.94 -10.42 3.02
C GLY A 116 -3.01 -10.61 1.94
N ALA A 117 -4.17 -9.96 2.07
CA ALA A 117 -5.27 -10.10 1.12
C ALA A 117 -5.07 -9.21 -0.11
N ARG A 118 -5.50 -9.70 -1.27
CA ARG A 118 -5.77 -8.88 -2.44
C ARG A 118 -7.29 -8.76 -2.60
N VAL A 119 -7.79 -7.54 -2.74
CA VAL A 119 -9.22 -7.25 -2.85
C VAL A 119 -9.49 -6.30 -4.00
N LEU A 120 -10.74 -6.30 -4.46
CA LEU A 120 -11.23 -5.31 -5.42
C LEU A 120 -11.41 -3.95 -4.72
N PRO A 121 -11.33 -2.83 -5.47
CA PRO A 121 -11.50 -1.48 -4.93
C PRO A 121 -12.81 -1.28 -4.14
N GLU A 122 -13.91 -1.83 -4.65
CA GLU A 122 -15.25 -1.77 -4.05
C GLU A 122 -15.30 -2.49 -2.69
N ASP A 123 -14.58 -3.59 -2.56
CA ASP A 123 -14.52 -4.42 -1.35
C ASP A 123 -13.52 -3.90 -0.30
N PHE A 124 -12.70 -2.90 -0.65
CA PHE A 124 -11.70 -2.32 0.24
C PHE A 124 -12.33 -1.43 1.31
N THR A 125 -12.98 -2.05 2.30
CA THR A 125 -13.66 -1.40 3.44
C THR A 125 -12.88 -1.58 4.74
N TRP A 126 -13.12 -0.70 5.72
CA TRP A 126 -12.42 -0.81 7.01
C TRP A 126 -12.77 -2.12 7.70
N ASP A 127 -14.04 -2.53 7.72
CA ASP A 127 -14.45 -3.76 8.38
C ASP A 127 -13.78 -5.00 7.77
N ALA A 128 -13.65 -5.04 6.44
CA ALA A 128 -12.93 -6.12 5.75
C ALA A 128 -11.43 -6.13 6.08
N MET A 129 -10.81 -4.97 6.31
CA MET A 129 -9.37 -4.82 6.54
C MET A 129 -8.97 -4.83 8.02
N ALA A 130 -9.89 -4.49 8.92
CA ALA A 130 -9.74 -4.50 10.37
C ALA A 130 -9.94 -5.90 10.95
N SER A 131 -10.80 -6.70 10.32
CA SER A 131 -11.09 -8.07 10.75
C SER A 131 -10.25 -9.09 9.96
N ARG A 132 -9.12 -9.52 10.54
CA ARG A 132 -8.68 -10.94 10.62
C ARG A 132 -7.18 -11.08 10.95
N PRO A 133 -6.80 -12.11 11.73
CA PRO A 133 -5.41 -12.49 11.96
C PRO A 133 -4.76 -12.94 10.64
N ARG A 134 -3.42 -12.84 10.56
CA ARG A 134 -2.60 -13.55 9.56
C ARG A 134 -3.17 -14.96 9.41
N LYS A 135 -3.81 -15.29 8.27
CA LYS A 135 -3.99 -16.71 7.94
C LYS A 135 -2.57 -17.27 7.88
N ALA A 136 -2.29 -18.20 8.78
CA ALA A 136 -1.14 -19.08 8.71
C ALA A 136 -1.04 -19.57 7.26
N THR A 137 0.19 -19.55 6.75
CA THR A 137 0.64 -20.12 5.48
C THR A 137 -0.28 -21.28 5.08
N ASP A 138 -1.04 -21.10 4.01
CA ASP A 138 -1.86 -22.17 3.46
C ASP A 138 -0.89 -23.21 2.86
N PRO A 139 -0.80 -24.46 3.37
CA PRO A 139 0.07 -25.48 2.79
C PRO A 139 -0.43 -25.99 1.43
N GLY A 140 -1.52 -25.41 0.90
CA GLY A 140 -2.30 -25.94 -0.20
C GLY A 140 -1.99 -25.38 -1.58
N PHE A 141 -1.03 -24.46 -1.77
CA PHE A 141 -0.62 -24.06 -3.13
C PHE A 141 0.25 -25.17 -3.75
N ARG A 142 -0.43 -26.27 -4.12
CA ARG A 142 0.11 -27.29 -5.02
C ARG A 142 0.51 -26.59 -6.30
N ALA A 143 1.82 -26.41 -6.48
CA ALA A 143 2.40 -26.18 -7.78
C ALA A 143 1.88 -27.28 -8.71
N HIS A 144 1.10 -26.89 -9.73
CA HIS A 144 0.72 -27.79 -10.79
C HIS A 144 1.99 -28.41 -11.37
N SER A 145 1.97 -29.74 -11.37
CA SER A 145 2.95 -30.65 -11.91
C SER A 145 3.40 -30.21 -13.30
N ARG A 146 4.70 -29.93 -13.48
CA ARG A 146 5.34 -30.10 -14.79
C ARG A 146 5.72 -31.58 -14.91
N PRO A 147 5.27 -32.32 -15.92
CA PRO A 147 5.83 -33.64 -16.18
C PRO A 147 7.30 -33.46 -16.60
N ALA A 148 8.18 -34.26 -16.00
CA ALA A 148 9.55 -34.38 -16.42
C ALA A 148 9.57 -35.00 -17.83
N ILE A 149 10.05 -34.25 -18.81
CA ILE A 149 10.40 -34.80 -20.11
C ILE A 149 11.68 -35.61 -19.88
N SER A 150 11.55 -36.93 -19.94
CA SER A 150 12.65 -37.87 -19.94
C SER A 150 13.44 -37.70 -21.23
N ALA A 151 14.68 -37.20 -21.13
CA ALA A 151 15.63 -37.28 -22.22
C ALA A 151 16.09 -38.74 -22.35
N VAL A 152 15.67 -39.39 -23.43
CA VAL A 152 16.26 -40.63 -23.93
C VAL A 152 16.95 -40.27 -25.24
N ALA A 153 18.28 -40.38 -25.23
CA ALA A 153 19.22 -40.70 -26.32
C ALA A 153 20.57 -40.03 -26.03
#